data_AF-A0A6B3G8R9-F1
#
_entry.id   AF-A0A6B3G8R9-F1
#
_cell.length_a   1.000
_cell.length_b   1.000
_cell.length_c   1.000
_cell.angle_alpha   90.00
_cell.angle_beta   90.00
_cell.angle_gamma   90.00
#
_symmetry.space_group_name_H-M   'P 1'
#
loop_
_entity.id
_entity.type
_entity.pdbx_description
1 polymer ?
#
loop_
_entity_poly.entity_id
_entity_poly.type
_entity_poly.pdbx_seq_one_letter_code
_entity_poly.pdbx_strand_id
1 'polypeptide(L)'
;MTEPQTWRVLGNADAHELVLAVDFDATGRAEGRFTDLAAGLAALPFSIRETVPQEEGTGAGGAGPVERWLEEVAADGRPVRAVFG
;
A
#
# COMPACT_ATOMS: atom_id res chain seq x y z
N MET A 1 -7.01 -10.69 -12.69
CA MET A 1 -6.95 -9.80 -11.50
C MET A 1 -6.46 -8.46 -11.98
N THR A 2 -7.15 -7.38 -11.65
CA THR A 2 -6.73 -6.02 -11.97
C THR A 2 -5.62 -5.62 -10.98
N GLU A 3 -4.57 -4.97 -11.47
CA GLU A 3 -3.47 -4.48 -10.64
C GLU A 3 -3.97 -3.31 -9.75
N PRO A 4 -3.64 -3.28 -8.44
CA PRO A 4 -4.09 -2.21 -7.55
C PRO A 4 -3.49 -0.87 -7.96
N GLN A 5 -4.31 0.19 -7.95
CA GLN A 5 -3.89 1.53 -8.38
C GLN A 5 -3.47 2.42 -7.21
N THR A 6 -3.88 2.09 -5.99
CA THR A 6 -3.58 2.88 -4.79
C THR A 6 -2.51 2.26 -3.89
N TRP A 7 -2.05 1.05 -4.19
CA TRP A 7 -1.08 0.31 -3.40
C TRP A 7 0.11 -0.17 -4.23
N ARG A 8 1.32 0.18 -3.81
CA ARG A 8 2.57 -0.37 -4.35
C ARG A 8 2.93 -1.64 -3.59
N VAL A 9 3.18 -2.74 -4.30
CA VAL A 9 3.70 -3.98 -3.67
C VAL A 9 5.21 -3.85 -3.44
N LEU A 10 5.64 -3.98 -2.19
CA LEU A 10 7.04 -3.91 -1.78
C LEU A 10 7.67 -5.30 -1.54
N GLY A 11 6.85 -6.33 -1.34
CA GLY A 11 7.34 -7.68 -1.08
C GLY A 11 6.28 -8.76 -1.33
N ASN A 12 6.77 -9.95 -1.72
CA ASN A 12 6.04 -11.22 -1.88
C ASN A 12 4.58 -11.08 -2.33
N ALA A 13 4.36 -10.86 -3.63
CA ALA A 13 3.03 -10.67 -4.22
C ALA A 13 2.11 -11.89 -4.06
N ASP A 14 2.66 -13.09 -3.85
CA ASP A 14 1.93 -14.36 -3.77
C ASP A 14 1.59 -14.79 -2.33
N ALA A 15 2.00 -14.01 -1.32
CA ALA A 15 1.72 -14.33 0.07
C ALA A 15 0.22 -14.39 0.39
N HIS A 16 -0.17 -15.24 1.34
CA HIS A 16 -1.57 -15.43 1.73
C HIS A 16 -2.13 -14.33 2.66
N GLU A 17 -1.27 -13.51 3.28
CA GLU A 17 -1.66 -12.41 4.17
C GLU A 17 -1.00 -11.09 3.74
N LEU A 18 -1.65 -9.96 4.04
CA LEU A 18 -1.19 -8.61 3.72
C LEU A 18 -0.65 -7.87 4.96
N VAL A 19 0.36 -7.04 4.75
CA VAL A 19 0.83 -6.01 5.67
C VAL A 19 0.75 -4.67 4.94
N LEU A 20 0.03 -3.70 5.52
CA LEU A 20 -0.17 -2.38 4.91
C LEU A 20 0.70 -1.33 5.59
N ALA A 21 1.37 -0.50 4.80
CA ALA A 21 2.10 0.68 5.22
C ALA A 21 1.44 1.91 4.58
N VAL A 22 0.93 2.81 5.40
CA VAL A 22 0.34 4.07 4.96
C VAL A 22 1.40 5.15 5.18
N ASP A 23 1.94 5.68 4.10
CA ASP A 23 2.97 6.71 4.16
C ASP A 23 2.61 7.84 3.18
N PHE A 24 2.88 9.08 3.60
CA PHE A 24 2.66 10.27 2.80
C PHE A 24 4.00 10.99 2.67
N ASP A 25 4.62 10.89 1.47
CA ASP A 25 5.89 11.55 1.16
C ASP A 25 5.84 13.05 1.55
N ALA A 26 6.43 13.41 2.69
CA ALA A 26 6.49 14.78 3.18
C ALA A 26 7.90 15.37 2.93
N THR A 27 8.04 16.05 1.80
CA THR A 27 9.05 17.10 1.50
C THR A 27 10.43 17.00 2.18
N GLY A 28 11.44 16.55 1.42
CA GLY A 28 12.78 17.15 1.43
C GLY A 28 13.78 16.70 2.51
N ARG A 29 13.45 15.76 3.39
CA ARG A 29 14.45 15.08 4.23
C ARG A 29 14.86 13.73 3.63
N ALA A 30 16.10 13.31 3.90
CA ALA A 30 16.54 11.93 3.68
C ALA A 30 15.89 11.04 4.74
N GLU A 31 14.60 10.77 4.55
CA GLU A 31 13.84 9.83 5.36
C GLU A 31 13.94 8.45 4.69
N GLY A 32 14.33 7.42 5.46
CA GLY A 32 14.33 6.07 4.95
C GLY A 32 12.89 5.64 4.71
N ARG A 33 12.57 5.20 3.48
CA ARG A 33 11.21 4.83 3.10
C ARG A 33 10.91 3.38 3.48
N PHE A 34 9.64 3.01 3.61
CA PHE A 34 9.26 1.60 3.77
C PHE A 34 9.75 0.75 2.59
N THR A 35 9.82 1.32 1.39
CA THR A 35 10.46 0.68 0.23
C THR A 35 11.93 0.31 0.49
N ASP A 36 12.71 1.19 1.14
CA ASP A 36 14.12 0.94 1.45
C ASP A 36 14.29 -0.15 2.51
N LEU A 37 13.42 -0.15 3.52
CA LEU A 37 13.37 -1.18 4.56
C LEU A 37 12.96 -2.54 3.98
N ALA A 38 11.88 -2.58 3.19
CA ALA A 38 11.36 -3.81 2.60
C ALA A 38 12.39 -4.49 1.68
N ALA A 39 13.18 -3.72 0.93
CA ALA A 39 14.26 -4.24 0.10
C ALA A 39 15.37 -4.92 0.92
N GLY A 40 15.58 -4.50 2.17
CA GLY A 40 16.55 -5.11 3.09
C GLY A 40 16.03 -6.31 3.87
N LEU A 41 14.72 -6.54 3.89
CA LEU A 41 14.08 -7.67 4.58
C LEU A 41 14.00 -8.89 3.65
N ALA A 42 14.90 -9.86 3.84
CA ALA A 42 14.89 -11.09 3.06
C ALA A 42 13.62 -11.93 3.34
N ALA A 43 13.03 -12.49 2.27
CA ALA A 43 12.01 -13.55 2.26
C ALA A 43 10.84 -13.35 3.26
N LEU A 44 10.11 -12.25 3.13
CA LEU A 44 8.93 -12.00 3.94
C LEU A 44 7.80 -13.00 3.61
N PRO A 45 7.18 -13.64 4.62
CA PRO A 45 6.04 -14.53 4.42
C PRO A 45 4.72 -13.76 4.16
N PHE A 46 4.79 -12.43 4.11
CA PHE A 46 3.65 -11.53 3.97
C PHE A 46 3.86 -10.60 2.78
N SER A 47 2.76 -10.18 2.15
CA SER A 47 2.82 -9.16 1.10
C SER A 47 2.81 -7.79 1.75
N ILE A 48 3.88 -7.01 1.57
CA ILE A 48 3.93 -5.62 2.04
C ILE A 48 3.38 -4.70 0.94
N ARG A 49 2.47 -3.81 1.30
CA ARG A 49 1.93 -2.79 0.41
C ARG A 49 2.04 -1.40 1.01
N GLU A 50 2.45 -0.43 0.20
CA GLU A 50 2.57 0.98 0.57
C GLU A 50 1.54 1.83 -0.19
N THR A 51 0.95 2.84 0.43
CA THR A 51 0.04 3.77 -0.25
C THR A 51 0.77 4.54 -1.36
N VAL A 52 0.11 4.71 -2.51
CA VAL A 52 0.60 5.55 -3.61
C VAL A 52 -0.04 6.93 -3.51
N PRO A 53 0.75 8.04 -3.55
CA PRO A 53 0.21 9.39 -3.60
C PRO A 53 -0.82 9.54 -4.73
N GLN A 54 -1.99 10.10 -4.40
CA GLN A 54 -3.06 10.38 -5.35
C GLN A 54 -3.17 11.89 -5.55
N GLU A 55 -3.27 12.36 -6.80
CA GLU A 55 -3.56 13.78 -7.03
C GLU A 55 -4.96 14.13 -6.51
N GLU A 56 -5.06 15.19 -5.69
CA GLU A 56 -6.35 15.73 -5.28
C GLU A 56 -7.08 16.30 -6.51
N GLY A 57 -8.14 15.63 -6.98
CA GLY A 57 -9.13 16.28 -7.84
C GLY A 57 -9.57 15.62 -9.15
N THR A 58 -9.40 14.32 -9.38
CA THR A 58 -9.94 13.68 -10.60
C THR A 58 -11.23 12.86 -10.39
N GLY A 59 -11.66 12.66 -9.14
CA GLY A 59 -12.92 11.99 -8.84
C GLY A 59 -14.10 12.96 -8.82
N ALA A 60 -14.84 13.08 -9.93
CA ALA A 60 -16.15 13.72 -9.91
C ALA A 60 -17.08 12.94 -8.97
N GLY A 61 -17.23 13.39 -7.72
CA GLY A 61 -18.19 12.85 -6.74
C GLY A 61 -17.93 11.42 -6.23
N GLY A 62 -16.76 10.84 -6.50
CA GLY A 62 -16.43 9.47 -6.14
C GLY A 62 -15.56 9.39 -4.88
N ALA A 63 -15.92 8.47 -3.97
CA ALA A 63 -15.19 7.91 -2.84
C ALA A 63 -13.88 8.61 -2.42
N GLY A 64 -13.82 9.00 -1.13
CA GLY A 64 -12.60 9.56 -0.54
C GLY A 64 -11.39 8.62 -0.67
N PRO A 65 -10.15 9.10 -0.52
CA PRO A 65 -8.94 8.30 -0.72
C PRO A 65 -8.95 7.00 0.12
N VAL A 66 -9.44 7.08 1.36
CA VAL A 66 -9.61 5.93 2.26
C VAL A 66 -10.60 4.90 1.71
N GLU A 67 -11.72 5.34 1.15
CA GLU A 67 -12.74 4.43 0.62
C GLU A 67 -12.21 3.65 -0.58
N ARG A 68 -11.44 4.29 -1.47
CA ARG A 68 -10.75 3.60 -2.57
C ARG A 68 -9.72 2.58 -2.07
N TRP A 69 -8.96 2.91 -1.02
CA TRP A 69 -8.02 1.97 -0.41
C TRP A 69 -8.73 0.72 0.13
N LEU A 70 -9.86 0.92 0.81
CA LEU A 70 -10.66 -0.16 1.38
C LEU A 70 -11.31 -1.02 0.29
N GLU A 71 -11.77 -0.43 -0.81
CA GLU A 71 -12.28 -1.15 -1.97
C GLU A 71 -11.21 -2.08 -2.59
N GLU A 72 -9.98 -1.58 -2.79
CA GLU A 72 -8.89 -2.39 -3.35
C GLU A 72 -8.43 -3.51 -2.40
N VAL A 73 -8.37 -3.24 -1.09
CA VAL A 73 -8.06 -4.25 -0.06
C VAL A 73 -9.16 -5.32 0.00
N ALA A 74 -10.44 -4.92 -0.06
CA ALA A 74 -11.56 -5.86 -0.07
C ALA A 74 -11.58 -6.71 -1.35
N ALA A 75 -11.27 -6.12 -2.51
CA ALA A 75 -11.21 -6.83 -3.79
C ALA A 75 -10.06 -7.84 -3.88
N ASP A 76 -8.94 -7.59 -3.19
CA ASP A 76 -7.82 -8.53 -3.11
C ASP A 76 -8.16 -9.81 -2.33
N GLY A 77 -9.02 -9.70 -1.31
CA GLY A 77 -9.58 -10.84 -0.59
C GLY A 77 -8.64 -11.53 0.39
N ARG A 78 -7.36 -11.14 0.47
CA ARG A 78 -6.43 -11.65 1.49
C ARG A 78 -6.64 -10.95 2.84
N PRO A 79 -6.50 -11.66 3.98
CA PRO A 79 -6.58 -11.06 5.31
C PRO A 79 -5.46 -10.03 5.53
N VAL A 80 -5.83 -8.90 6.14
CA VAL A 80 -4.88 -7.88 6.61
C VAL A 80 -4.36 -8.27 7.99
N ARG A 81 -3.05 -8.46 8.10
CA ARG A 81 -2.38 -8.85 9.35
C ARG A 81 -1.99 -7.65 10.21
N ALA A 82 -1.55 -6.57 9.57
CA ALA A 82 -1.09 -5.37 10.24
C ALA A 82 -1.27 -4.14 9.35
N VAL A 83 -1.44 -2.97 9.98
CA VAL A 83 -1.45 -1.65 9.35
C VAL A 83 -0.46 -0.77 10.10
N PHE A 84 0.48 -0.17 9.38
CA PHE A 84 1.46 0.78 9.88
C PHE A 84 1.21 2.15 9.26
N GLY A 85 1.53 3.23 9.97
CA GLY A 85 1.43 4.61 9.51
C GLY A 85 2.36 5.53 10.28
#